data_AF-A0AAD0LPI0-F1
#
_entry.id   AF-A0AAD0LPI0-F1
#
_cell.length_a   1.000
_cell.length_b   1.000
_cell.length_c   1.000
_cell.angle_alpha   90.00
_cell.angle_beta   90.00
_cell.angle_gamma   90.00
#
_symmetry.space_group_name_H-M   'P 1'
#
loop_
_entity.id
_entity.type
_entity.pdbx_description
1 polymer ?
#
loop_
_entity_poly.entity_id
_entity_poly.type
_entity_poly.pdbx_seq_one_letter_code
_entity_poly.pdbx_strand_id
1 'polypeptide(L)' 'MAGLTKEQRAQREAEKLAAQNDVEHAPTQQDQQQEQPGIELVAMVRDVPEFPGGPLSAEVHPDEVDNWLALDWRLEE' A
#
# COMPACT_ATOMS: atom_id res chain seq x y z
N MET A 1 -20.76 37.58 24.37
CA MET A 1 -21.57 36.36 24.25
C MET A 1 -22.11 36.29 22.82
N ALA A 2 -21.31 35.82 21.86
CA ALA A 2 -21.80 35.67 20.48
C ALA A 2 -22.39 34.26 20.34
N GLY A 3 -23.70 34.15 20.55
CA GLY A 3 -24.46 32.96 20.17
C GLY A 3 -24.50 32.89 18.65
N LEU A 4 -23.91 31.84 18.09
CA LEU A 4 -23.97 31.52 16.66
C LEU A 4 -25.46 31.56 16.23
N THR A 5 -25.79 32.40 15.25
CA THR A 5 -27.16 32.56 14.74
C THR A 5 -27.69 31.23 14.20
N LYS A 6 -29.01 31.02 14.22
CA LYS A 6 -29.66 29.78 13.71
C LYS A 6 -29.19 29.41 12.30
N GLU A 7 -28.88 30.43 11.50
CA GLU A 7 -28.38 30.30 10.13
C GLU A 7 -26.98 29.69 10.05
N GLN A 8 -26.07 30.09 10.95
CA GLN A 8 -24.72 29.52 11.02
C GLN A 8 -24.72 28.03 11.43
N ARG A 9 -25.68 27.62 12.28
CA ARG A 9 -25.84 26.19 12.62
C ARG A 9 -26.33 25.41 11.41
N ALA A 10 -27.33 25.91 10.68
CA ALA A 10 -27.83 25.28 9.45
C ALA A 10 -26.73 25.16 8.38
N GLN A 11 -25.88 26.18 8.26
CA GLN A 11 -24.77 26.19 7.29
C GLN A 11 -23.72 25.13 7.65
N ARG A 12 -23.33 25.03 8.94
CA ARG A 12 -22.42 24.00 9.41
C ARG A 12 -23.00 22.58 9.29
N GLU A 13 -24.30 22.39 9.51
CA GLU A 13 -24.95 21.09 9.35
C GLU A 13 -25.00 20.65 7.87
N ALA A 14 -25.30 21.57 6.95
CA ALA A 14 -25.27 21.29 5.51
C ALA A 14 -23.86 20.94 5.03
N GLU A 15 -22.85 21.68 5.47
CA GLU A 15 -21.44 21.43 5.12
C GLU A 15 -20.94 20.10 5.72
N LYS A 16 -21.35 19.77 6.95
CA LYS A 16 -21.05 18.48 7.58
C LYS A 16 -21.76 17.32 6.88
N LEU A 17 -22.97 17.50 6.36
CA LEU A 17 -23.69 16.48 5.59
C LEU A 17 -23.06 16.26 4.21
N ALA A 18 -22.63 17.33 3.53
CA ALA A 18 -21.93 17.25 2.26
C ALA A 18 -20.56 16.57 2.42
N ALA A 19 -19.79 16.92 3.45
CA ALA A 19 -18.53 16.25 3.76
C ALA A 19 -18.71 14.77 4.15
N GLN A 20 -19.82 14.39 4.81
CA GLN A 20 -20.10 12.97 5.11
C GLN A 20 -20.52 12.17 3.87
N ASN A 21 -21.19 12.79 2.89
CA ASN A 21 -21.55 12.11 1.62
C ASN A 21 -20.35 12.01 0.66
N ASP A 22 -19.44 12.98 0.65
CA ASP A 22 -18.23 12.96 -0.19
C ASP A 22 -17.21 11.90 0.28
N VAL A 23 -17.28 11.48 1.55
CA VAL A 23 -16.45 10.37 2.09
C VAL A 23 -16.91 8.99 1.58
N GLU A 24 -18.11 8.85 1.01
CA GLU A 24 -18.53 7.58 0.39
C GLU A 24 -18.02 7.41 -1.06
N HIS A 25 -17.44 8.46 -1.66
CA HIS A 25 -16.88 8.43 -3.02
C HIS A 25 -15.45 8.98 -3.14
N ALA A 26 -14.82 9.37 -2.05
CA ALA A 26 -13.37 9.48 -2.03
C ALA A 26 -12.80 8.05 -2.05
N PRO A 27 -11.99 7.65 -3.05
CA PRO A 27 -11.20 6.44 -2.87
C PRO A 27 -10.33 6.69 -1.65
N THR A 28 -10.67 5.98 -0.57
CA THR A 28 -9.94 5.94 0.67
C THR A 28 -8.50 5.54 0.33
N GLN A 29 -7.62 6.52 0.15
CA GLN A 29 -6.16 6.33 -0.02
C GLN A 29 -5.49 5.80 1.27
N GLN A 30 -6.26 5.20 2.17
CA GLN A 30 -5.79 4.45 3.33
C GLN A 30 -5.93 2.94 3.13
N ASP A 31 -6.41 2.48 1.98
CA ASP A 31 -6.18 1.12 1.51
C ASP A 31 -5.03 1.12 0.49
N GLN A 32 -3.83 1.44 0.99
CA GLN A 32 -2.61 0.81 0.46
C GLN A 32 -2.29 -0.43 1.31
N GLN A 33 -3.32 -1.14 1.77
CA GLN A 33 -3.16 -2.59 1.84
C GLN A 33 -2.88 -2.97 0.40
N GLN A 34 -1.64 -3.37 0.19
CA GLN A 34 -1.16 -3.97 -1.02
C GLN A 34 -2.00 -5.24 -1.26
N GLU A 35 -3.22 -5.08 -1.78
CA GLU A 35 -3.81 -6.02 -2.70
C GLU A 35 -2.94 -5.96 -3.97
N GLN A 36 -1.70 -6.43 -3.83
CA GLN A 36 -0.89 -6.88 -4.96
C GLN A 36 -1.79 -7.90 -5.63
N PRO A 37 -2.32 -7.61 -6.83
CA PRO A 37 -3.40 -8.38 -7.43
C PRO A 37 -2.90 -9.79 -7.72
N GLY A 38 -3.09 -10.74 -6.80
CA GLY A 38 -2.65 -12.13 -6.94
C GLY A 38 -1.30 -12.26 -7.65
N ILE A 39 -0.33 -11.39 -7.33
CA ILE A 39 0.96 -11.40 -8.02
C ILE A 39 1.63 -12.69 -7.62
N GLU A 40 1.84 -13.57 -8.60
CA GLU A 40 2.59 -14.81 -8.42
C GLU A 40 4.04 -14.44 -8.13
N LEU A 41 4.38 -14.32 -6.85
CA LEU A 41 5.75 -14.10 -6.43
C LEU A 41 6.54 -15.38 -6.62
N VAL A 42 7.78 -15.21 -7.06
CA VAL A 42 8.74 -16.27 -7.26
C VAL A 42 9.69 -16.28 -6.08
N ALA A 43 9.78 -17.40 -5.38
CA ALA A 43 10.77 -17.55 -4.33
C ALA A 43 12.16 -17.69 -4.96
N MET A 44 13.09 -16.81 -4.58
CA MET A 44 14.48 -16.85 -4.96
C MET A 44 15.37 -17.00 -3.74
N VAL A 45 16.42 -17.80 -3.88
CA VAL A 45 17.36 -18.16 -2.83
C VAL A 45 18.80 -17.93 -3.25
N ARG A 46 19.72 -17.83 -2.29
CA ARG A 46 21.17 -17.77 -2.52
C ARG A 46 21.93 -18.39 -1.35
N ASP A 47 23.12 -18.90 -1.61
CA ASP A 47 23.94 -19.57 -0.59
C ASP A 47 24.76 -18.60 0.29
N VAL A 48 25.24 -17.50 -0.30
CA VAL A 48 26.08 -16.51 0.39
C VAL A 48 25.36 -15.18 0.39
N PRO A 49 25.02 -14.58 1.53
CA PRO A 49 24.26 -13.34 1.55
C PRO A 49 25.11 -12.20 0.97
N GLU A 50 24.48 -11.21 0.34
CA GLU A 50 25.20 -10.08 -0.27
C GLU A 50 26.01 -9.28 0.76
N PHE A 51 25.49 -9.20 1.99
CA PHE A 51 26.15 -8.58 3.13
C PHE A 51 26.07 -9.49 4.37
N PRO A 52 26.96 -9.34 5.37
CA PRO A 52 26.93 -10.15 6.58
C PRO A 52 25.57 -10.09 7.28
N GLY A 53 24.91 -11.24 7.41
CA GLY A 53 23.58 -11.35 8.01
C GLY A 53 22.42 -10.96 7.08
N GLY A 54 22.65 -10.82 5.77
CA GLY A 54 21.60 -10.58 4.79
C GLY A 54 20.69 -11.78 4.55
N PRO A 55 19.56 -11.57 3.86
CA PRO A 55 18.61 -12.64 3.54
C PRO A 55 19.22 -13.64 2.54
N LEU A 56 18.88 -14.91 2.74
CA LEU A 56 19.21 -16.00 1.83
C LEU A 56 18.01 -16.41 0.96
N SER A 57 16.83 -15.87 1.24
CA SER A 57 15.60 -16.09 0.49
C SER A 57 14.82 -14.78 0.36
N ALA A 58 14.13 -14.61 -0.75
CA ALA A 58 13.28 -13.47 -1.04
C ALA A 58 12.14 -13.87 -1.99
N GLU A 59 10.96 -13.30 -1.78
CA GLU A 59 9.84 -13.40 -2.72
C GLU A 59 9.94 -12.24 -3.72
N VAL A 60 10.15 -12.54 -5.00
CA VAL A 60 10.45 -11.55 -6.03
C VAL A 60 9.39 -11.58 -7.13
N HIS A 61 9.19 -10.45 -7.81
CA HIS A 61 8.31 -10.39 -8.96
C HIS A 61 8.90 -11.19 -10.14
N PRO A 62 8.09 -11.90 -10.96
CA PRO A 62 8.59 -12.65 -12.12
C PRO A 62 9.37 -11.77 -13.11
N ASP A 63 8.94 -10.53 -13.32
CA ASP A 63 9.68 -9.55 -14.16
C ASP A 63 11.07 -9.17 -13.62
N GLU A 64 11.33 -9.42 -12.33
CA GLU A 64 12.61 -9.10 -11.70
C GLU A 64 13.54 -10.32 -11.62
N VAL A 65 13.06 -11.54 -11.89
CA VAL A 65 13.86 -12.78 -11.74
C VAL A 65 15.20 -12.71 -12.48
N ASP A 66 15.24 -12.18 -13.71
CA ASP A 66 16.48 -12.02 -14.47
C ASP A 66 17.50 -11.10 -13.77
N ASN A 67 17.03 -10.03 -13.10
CA ASN A 67 17.89 -9.12 -12.35
C ASN A 67 18.47 -9.83 -11.12
N TRP A 68 17.67 -10.64 -10.45
CA TRP A 68 18.11 -11.40 -9.28
C TRP A 68 19.06 -12.54 -9.66
N LEU A 69 18.81 -13.23 -10.78
CA LEU A 69 19.73 -14.21 -11.36
C LEU A 69 21.10 -13.59 -11.66
N ALA A 70 21.13 -12.35 -12.15
CA ALA A 70 22.39 -11.62 -12.37
C ALA A 70 23.16 -11.30 -11.07
N LEU A 71 22.48 -11.34 -9.92
CA LEU A 71 23.04 -11.12 -8.58
C LEU A 71 23.39 -12.42 -7.83
N ASP A 72 23.56 -13.53 -8.56
CA ASP A 72 23.84 -14.89 -8.05
C ASP A 72 22.68 -15.52 -7.25
N TRP A 73 21.46 -14.99 -7.35
CA TRP A 73 20.28 -15.66 -6.81
C TRP A 73 19.82 -16.78 -7.75
N ARG A 74 19.10 -17.76 -7.19
CA ARG A 74 18.60 -18.96 -7.86
C ARG A 74 17.11 -19.11 -7.53
N LEU A 75 16.34 -19.76 -8.41
CA LEU A 75 14.95 -20.11 -8.10
C LEU A 75 14.93 -21.17 -6.99
N GLU A 76 13.95 -21.07 -6.09
CA GLU A 76 13.62 -22.16 -5.17
C GLU A 76 12.92 -23.29 -5.97
N GLU A 77 13.57 -24.46 -6.09
CA GLU A 77 13.02 -25.66 -6.77
C GLU A 77 12.10 -26.49 -5.87
#